data_AF-A0A1E5L5G4-F1
#
_entry.id   AF-A0A1E5L5G4-F1
#
_cell.length_a   1.000
_cell.length_b   1.000
_cell.length_c   1.000
_cell.angle_alpha   90.00
_cell.angle_beta   90.00
_cell.angle_gamma   90.00
#
_symmetry.space_group_name_H-M   'P 1'
#
loop_
_entity.id
_entity.type
_entity.pdbx_description
1 polymer ?
#
loop_
_entity_poly.entity_id
_entity_poly.type
_entity_poly.pdbx_seq_one_letter_code
_entity_poly.pdbx_strand_id
1 'polypeptide(L)'
;MEKTKFIESLVASAKEDYALHGLFPSVKIAQAILESNWGKSGLTKEANNLFGIKGVGTVGSITKKTREYSEEKGWIWVQAQFRNYNTLNESINDHTQFLLRSSRYLPVFQANNYLEAAHALQEAGYATDPNYASKLIRLIEEHQLFQWDTLPAPKPVATPKAKPQSVVSDYAREAHDWVVANGISDGLNPQDQATREQVWVMLYRMAQQM
;
A
#
# COMPACT_ATOMS: atom_id res chain seq x y z
N MET A 1 -8.14 12.06 18.72
CA MET A 1 -6.68 11.89 18.86
C MET A 1 -6.00 13.17 18.41
N GLU A 2 -4.99 13.61 19.15
CA GLU A 2 -4.12 14.73 18.74
C GLU A 2 -3.31 14.37 17.48
N LYS A 3 -2.96 15.37 16.66
CA LYS A 3 -2.25 15.17 15.39
C LYS A 3 -0.94 14.39 15.57
N THR A 4 -0.15 14.77 16.56
CA THR A 4 1.12 14.11 16.89
C THR A 4 0.92 12.65 17.29
N LYS A 5 -0.06 12.37 18.16
CA LYS A 5 -0.39 10.99 18.57
C LYS A 5 -0.83 10.11 17.39
N PHE A 6 -1.55 10.69 16.43
CA PHE A 6 -1.91 9.97 15.21
C PHE A 6 -0.65 9.60 14.42
N ILE A 7 0.25 10.55 14.17
CA ILE A 7 1.52 10.28 13.48
C ILE A 7 2.30 9.19 14.20
N GLU A 8 2.54 9.36 15.51
CA GLU A 8 3.29 8.40 16.35
C GLU A 8 2.72 6.98 16.26
N SER A 9 1.39 6.84 16.22
CA SER A 9 0.73 5.55 16.12
C SER A 9 1.02 4.80 14.81
N LEU A 10 1.46 5.49 13.75
CA LEU A 10 1.74 4.90 12.45
C LEU A 10 3.24 4.69 12.19
N VAL A 11 4.12 5.34 12.96
CA VAL A 11 5.58 5.36 12.68
C VAL A 11 6.17 3.95 12.65
N ALA A 12 5.85 3.11 13.63
CA ALA A 12 6.42 1.77 13.72
C ALA A 12 6.07 0.92 12.48
N SER A 13 4.78 0.89 12.12
CA SER A 13 4.27 0.20 10.94
C SER A 13 4.84 0.75 9.62
N ALA A 14 4.92 2.08 9.49
CA ALA A 14 5.44 2.71 8.28
C ALA A 14 6.93 2.40 8.07
N LYS A 15 7.71 2.33 9.15
CA LYS A 15 9.12 1.91 9.11
C LYS A 15 9.30 0.45 8.73
N GLU A 16 8.46 -0.43 9.26
CA GLU A 16 8.46 -1.85 8.90
C GLU A 16 8.09 -2.05 7.42
N ASP A 17 7.04 -1.38 6.96
CA ASP A 17 6.61 -1.38 5.56
C ASP A 17 7.72 -0.89 4.61
N TYR A 18 8.45 0.17 4.99
CA TYR A 18 9.62 0.63 4.24
C TYR A 18 10.73 -0.43 4.19
N ALA A 19 11.06 -1.06 5.31
CA ALA A 19 12.10 -2.08 5.36
C ALA A 19 11.76 -3.32 4.49
N LEU A 20 10.48 -3.62 4.31
CA LEU A 20 10.01 -4.76 3.51
C LEU A 20 9.82 -4.41 2.03
N HIS A 21 9.36 -3.20 1.72
CA HIS A 21 8.81 -2.88 0.40
C HIS A 21 9.36 -1.58 -0.22
N GLY A 22 10.00 -0.71 0.56
CA GLY A 22 10.62 0.52 0.06
C GLY A 22 9.70 1.70 -0.16
N LEU A 23 8.46 1.66 0.34
CA LEU A 23 7.62 2.86 0.39
C LEU A 23 8.04 3.74 1.57
N PHE A 24 8.52 4.95 1.28
CA PHE A 24 9.02 5.88 2.31
C PHE A 24 8.01 6.06 3.46
N PRO A 25 8.45 5.95 4.73
CA PRO A 25 7.59 6.17 5.88
C PRO A 25 6.90 7.54 5.84
N SER A 26 7.63 8.59 5.41
CA SER A 26 7.08 9.94 5.25
C SER A 26 5.89 9.98 4.29
N VAL A 27 6.01 9.34 3.12
CA VAL A 27 4.96 9.25 2.10
C VAL A 27 3.77 8.46 2.63
N LYS A 28 4.01 7.30 3.25
CA LYS A 28 2.96 6.47 3.84
C LYS A 28 2.14 7.25 4.87
N ILE A 29 2.82 7.91 5.80
CA ILE A 29 2.16 8.67 6.88
C ILE A 29 1.44 9.89 6.30
N ALA A 30 2.02 10.60 5.34
CA ALA A 30 1.37 11.74 4.69
C ALA A 30 0.09 11.34 3.95
N GLN A 31 0.10 10.22 3.22
CA GLN A 31 -1.10 9.67 2.60
C GLN A 31 -2.12 9.28 3.68
N ALA A 32 -1.70 8.57 4.73
CA ALA A 32 -2.61 8.21 5.82
C ALA A 32 -3.26 9.47 6.45
N ILE A 33 -2.51 10.55 6.68
CA ILE A 33 -3.04 11.82 7.18
C ILE A 33 -4.09 12.40 6.23
N LEU A 34 -3.75 12.49 4.94
CA LEU A 34 -4.60 13.12 3.93
C LEU A 34 -5.89 12.33 3.70
N GLU A 35 -5.77 11.02 3.47
CA GLU A 35 -6.89 10.15 3.11
C GLU A 35 -7.85 9.90 4.29
N SER A 36 -7.33 9.81 5.52
CA SER A 36 -8.15 9.54 6.70
C SER A 36 -8.63 10.79 7.45
N ASN A 37 -8.26 11.98 6.98
CA ASN A 37 -8.42 13.24 7.71
C ASN A 37 -7.89 13.11 9.15
N TRP A 38 -6.60 12.80 9.31
CA TRP A 38 -5.96 12.62 10.63
C TRP A 38 -6.61 11.50 11.48
N GLY A 39 -7.04 10.41 10.84
CA GLY A 39 -7.75 9.30 11.45
C GLY A 39 -9.17 9.63 11.88
N LYS A 40 -9.71 10.80 11.50
CA LYS A 40 -11.02 11.27 11.95
C LYS A 40 -12.16 10.83 11.04
N SER A 41 -11.88 10.34 9.84
CA SER A 41 -12.89 9.87 8.90
C SER A 41 -13.75 8.76 9.54
N GLY A 42 -15.04 8.73 9.21
CA GLY A 42 -15.93 7.66 9.69
C GLY A 42 -15.46 6.28 9.23
N LEU A 43 -14.93 6.19 8.01
CA LEU A 43 -14.39 4.94 7.47
C LEU A 43 -13.19 4.43 8.29
N THR A 44 -12.27 5.32 8.68
CA THR A 44 -11.13 4.94 9.52
C THR A 44 -11.58 4.55 10.93
N LYS A 45 -12.52 5.28 11.53
CA LYS A 45 -13.00 4.99 12.89
C LYS A 45 -13.77 3.67 12.98
N GLU A 46 -14.52 3.33 11.95
CA GLU A 46 -15.42 2.17 11.98
C GLU A 46 -14.80 0.91 11.39
N ALA A 47 -13.80 1.05 10.50
CA ALA A 47 -13.24 -0.08 9.75
C ALA A 47 -11.71 -0.10 9.71
N ASN A 48 -11.05 0.76 10.48
CA ASN A 48 -9.58 0.93 10.50
C ASN A 48 -8.96 1.18 9.11
N ASN A 49 -9.75 1.62 8.13
CA ASN A 49 -9.30 1.82 6.76
C ASN A 49 -8.82 3.27 6.59
N LEU A 50 -7.50 3.43 6.51
CA LEU A 50 -6.84 4.73 6.41
C LEU A 50 -6.86 5.31 4.99
N PHE A 51 -6.87 4.45 3.97
CA PHE A 51 -6.58 4.83 2.59
C PHE A 51 -7.80 4.72 1.66
N GLY A 52 -8.99 4.45 2.20
CA GLY A 52 -10.22 4.36 1.41
C GLY A 52 -10.25 3.18 0.44
N ILE A 53 -9.52 2.09 0.73
CA ILE A 53 -9.40 0.96 -0.20
C ILE A 53 -10.74 0.22 -0.27
N LYS A 54 -11.28 0.07 -1.48
CA LYS A 54 -12.52 -0.66 -1.75
C LYS A 54 -12.32 -2.18 -1.73
N GLY A 55 -13.39 -2.92 -1.43
CA GLY A 55 -13.43 -4.39 -1.43
C GLY A 55 -13.54 -5.00 -0.03
N VAL A 56 -12.95 -6.19 0.12
CA VAL A 56 -12.97 -7.00 1.36
C VAL A 56 -11.58 -7.00 1.99
N GLY A 57 -11.49 -6.65 3.27
CA GLY A 57 -10.28 -6.67 4.08
C GLY A 57 -10.20 -7.92 4.97
N THR A 58 -9.30 -7.89 5.95
CA THR A 58 -9.01 -9.01 6.87
C THR A 58 -10.21 -9.44 7.71
N VAL A 59 -11.14 -8.53 8.00
CA VAL A 59 -12.39 -8.82 8.73
C VAL A 59 -13.63 -8.44 7.93
N GLY A 60 -13.56 -8.56 6.62
CA GLY A 60 -14.69 -8.32 5.73
C GLY A 60 -14.74 -6.90 5.17
N SER A 61 -15.96 -6.38 4.98
CA SER A 61 -16.19 -5.06 4.38
C SER A 61 -17.22 -4.26 5.16
N ILE A 62 -17.17 -2.94 4.99
CA ILE A 62 -18.23 -2.02 5.40
C ILE A 62 -18.77 -1.26 4.19
N THR A 63 -20.09 -1.10 4.11
CA THR A 63 -20.72 -0.29 3.07
C THR A 63 -20.83 1.16 3.53
N LYS A 64 -20.27 2.08 2.75
CA LYS A 64 -20.34 3.53 3.01
C LYS A 64 -20.71 4.29 1.75
N LYS A 65 -21.41 5.40 1.95
CA LYS A 65 -21.71 6.36 0.89
C LYS A 65 -20.43 7.11 0.51
N THR A 66 -20.07 7.12 -0.76
CA THR A 66 -18.90 7.83 -1.29
C THR A 66 -19.26 8.68 -2.50
N ARG A 67 -18.43 9.67 -2.81
CA ARG A 67 -18.57 10.50 -4.00
C ARG A 67 -17.77 9.88 -5.15
N GLU A 68 -18.40 9.79 -6.31
CA GLU A 68 -17.75 9.40 -7.55
C GLU A 68 -18.07 10.43 -8.62
N TYR A 69 -17.13 10.64 -9.54
CA TYR A 69 -17.33 11.49 -10.69
C TYR A 69 -17.82 10.64 -11.86
N SER A 70 -18.96 11.04 -12.44
CA SER A 70 -19.51 10.49 -13.68
C SER A 70 -19.42 11.57 -14.76
N GLU A 71 -18.97 11.20 -15.97
CA GLU A 71 -18.91 12.14 -17.10
C GLU A 71 -20.29 12.74 -17.43
N GLU A 72 -21.38 11.99 -17.24
CA GLU A 72 -22.74 12.43 -17.54
C GLU A 72 -23.38 13.29 -16.44
N LYS A 73 -23.13 12.94 -15.17
CA LYS A 73 -23.86 13.49 -14.01
C LYS A 73 -23.00 14.32 -13.07
N GLY A 74 -21.71 14.44 -13.35
CA GLY A 74 -20.73 15.04 -12.45
C GLY A 74 -20.58 14.24 -11.15
N TRP A 75 -20.37 14.93 -10.03
CA TRP A 75 -20.21 14.29 -8.73
C TRP A 75 -21.54 13.71 -8.22
N ILE A 76 -21.62 12.39 -8.19
CA ILE A 76 -22.75 11.63 -7.64
C ILE A 76 -22.36 10.94 -6.34
N TRP A 77 -23.36 10.57 -5.55
CA TRP A 77 -23.15 9.72 -4.40
C TRP A 77 -23.56 8.28 -4.70
N VAL A 78 -22.69 7.34 -4.36
CA VAL A 78 -22.95 5.90 -4.51
C VAL A 78 -22.64 5.17 -3.21
N GLN A 79 -23.21 3.98 -3.04
CA GLN A 79 -22.77 3.06 -1.98
C GLN A 79 -21.59 2.24 -2.50
N ALA A 80 -20.50 2.21 -1.75
CA ALA A 80 -19.34 1.38 -2.07
C ALA A 80 -18.96 0.53 -0.85
N GLN A 81 -18.46 -0.67 -1.14
CA GLN A 81 -17.88 -1.55 -0.13
C GLN A 81 -16.41 -1.20 0.05
N PHE A 82 -16.02 -0.94 1.29
CA PHE A 82 -14.66 -0.65 1.71
C PHE A 82 -14.11 -1.76 2.57
N ARG A 83 -12.82 -2.02 2.45
CA ARG A 83 -12.12 -3.03 3.25
C ARG A 83 -12.23 -2.70 4.74
N ASN A 84 -12.44 -3.72 5.55
CA ASN A 84 -12.47 -3.63 7.01
C ASN A 84 -11.28 -4.38 7.61
N TYR A 85 -10.64 -3.77 8.60
CA TYR A 85 -9.43 -4.26 9.25
C TYR A 85 -9.57 -4.30 10.77
N ASN A 86 -8.83 -5.21 11.43
CA ASN A 86 -8.74 -5.24 12.88
C ASN A 86 -7.96 -4.04 13.43
N THR A 87 -6.94 -3.59 12.69
CA THR A 87 -5.99 -2.57 13.14
C THR A 87 -5.59 -1.61 12.02
N LEU A 88 -5.11 -0.43 12.39
CA LEU A 88 -4.51 0.51 11.43
C LEU A 88 -3.27 -0.07 10.74
N ASN A 89 -2.53 -0.96 11.41
CA ASN A 89 -1.36 -1.63 10.86
C ASN A 89 -1.72 -2.50 9.64
N GLU A 90 -2.81 -3.26 9.73
CA GLU A 90 -3.33 -4.05 8.61
C GLU A 90 -3.66 -3.14 7.41
N SER A 91 -4.25 -1.96 7.64
CA SER A 91 -4.53 -1.00 6.57
C SER A 91 -3.26 -0.41 5.94
N ILE A 92 -2.21 -0.15 6.74
CA ILE A 92 -0.89 0.32 6.25
C ILE A 92 -0.26 -0.71 5.31
N ASN A 93 -0.22 -1.96 5.75
CA ASN A 93 0.39 -3.06 5.00
C ASN A 93 -0.40 -3.32 3.70
N ASP A 94 -1.73 -3.37 3.80
CA ASP A 94 -2.59 -3.62 2.64
C ASP A 94 -2.54 -2.49 1.61
N HIS A 95 -2.30 -1.25 2.04
CA HIS A 95 -2.07 -0.13 1.12
C HIS A 95 -0.81 -0.35 0.25
N THR A 96 0.29 -0.87 0.81
CA THR A 96 1.47 -1.21 0.00
C THR A 96 1.17 -2.34 -0.97
N GLN A 97 0.48 -3.38 -0.50
CA GLN A 97 0.07 -4.48 -1.38
C GLN A 97 -0.84 -3.99 -2.51
N PHE A 98 -1.72 -3.02 -2.24
CA PHE A 98 -2.54 -2.39 -3.26
C PHE A 98 -1.69 -1.68 -4.32
N LEU A 99 -0.68 -0.91 -3.92
CA LEU A 99 0.22 -0.22 -4.86
C LEU A 99 1.05 -1.23 -5.69
N LEU A 100 1.60 -2.26 -5.05
CA LEU A 100 2.42 -3.28 -5.71
C LEU A 100 1.66 -4.11 -6.77
N ARG A 101 0.33 -4.21 -6.68
CA ARG A 101 -0.49 -4.93 -7.68
C ARG A 101 -0.52 -4.26 -9.06
N SER A 102 -0.14 -3.00 -9.16
CA SER A 102 -0.16 -2.27 -10.45
C SER A 102 1.21 -1.74 -10.80
N SER A 103 1.71 -2.14 -11.97
CA SER A 103 3.02 -1.70 -12.49
C SER A 103 3.14 -0.18 -12.61
N ARG A 104 2.03 0.55 -12.71
CA ARG A 104 2.01 2.02 -12.77
C ARG A 104 2.62 2.68 -11.53
N TYR A 105 2.60 2.00 -10.38
CA TYR A 105 3.15 2.51 -9.13
C TYR A 105 4.60 2.08 -8.88
N LEU A 106 5.22 1.27 -9.75
CA LEU A 106 6.63 0.89 -9.61
C LEU A 106 7.58 2.09 -9.44
N PRO A 107 7.39 3.22 -10.15
CA PRO A 107 8.24 4.40 -9.96
C PRO A 107 8.21 4.95 -8.52
N VAL A 108 7.11 4.77 -7.78
CA VAL A 108 7.00 5.20 -6.37
C VAL A 108 8.01 4.47 -5.49
N PHE A 109 8.25 3.19 -5.75
CA PHE A 109 9.19 2.35 -5.02
C PHE A 109 10.64 2.46 -5.52
N GLN A 110 10.84 3.07 -6.70
CA GLN A 110 12.16 3.33 -7.28
C GLN A 110 12.67 4.75 -7.01
N ALA A 111 11.82 5.59 -6.42
CA ALA A 111 12.14 6.95 -6.05
C ALA A 111 13.31 7.00 -5.05
N ASN A 112 14.20 7.97 -5.22
CA ASN A 112 15.36 8.14 -4.35
C ASN A 112 15.02 8.93 -3.06
N ASN A 113 13.87 9.58 -3.04
CA ASN A 113 13.40 10.41 -1.93
C ASN A 113 11.88 10.57 -1.99
N TYR A 114 11.31 11.16 -0.93
CA TYR A 114 9.87 11.36 -0.83
C TYR A 114 9.29 12.35 -1.85
N LEU A 115 10.10 13.28 -2.39
CA LEU A 115 9.65 14.23 -3.42
C LEU A 115 9.35 13.46 -4.70
N GLU A 116 10.32 12.65 -5.16
CA GLU A 116 10.17 11.76 -6.32
C GLU A 116 9.00 10.79 -6.13
N ALA A 117 8.86 10.19 -4.95
CA ALA A 117 7.76 9.27 -4.67
C ALA A 117 6.38 9.95 -4.71
N ALA A 118 6.26 11.17 -4.18
CA ALA A 118 5.02 11.95 -4.23
C ALA A 118 4.64 12.33 -5.67
N HIS A 119 5.61 12.75 -6.48
CA HIS A 119 5.39 13.02 -7.90
C HIS A 119 5.03 11.76 -8.67
N ALA A 120 5.71 10.65 -8.42
CA ALA A 120 5.40 9.35 -9.02
C ALA A 120 3.96 8.90 -8.70
N LEU A 121 3.47 9.12 -7.47
CA LEU A 121 2.07 8.84 -7.11
C LEU A 121 1.07 9.66 -7.93
N GLN A 122 1.38 10.94 -8.15
CA GLN A 122 0.53 11.83 -8.95
C GLN A 122 0.54 11.42 -10.43
N GLU A 123 1.71 11.17 -11.02
CA GLU A 123 1.87 10.71 -12.40
C GLU A 123 1.20 9.35 -12.64
N ALA A 124 1.26 8.46 -11.65
CA ALA A 124 0.58 7.16 -11.67
C ALA A 124 -0.95 7.25 -11.51
N GLY A 125 -1.50 8.45 -11.30
CA GLY A 125 -2.93 8.69 -11.16
C GLY A 125 -3.51 8.12 -9.86
N TYR A 126 -2.77 8.19 -8.75
CA TYR A 126 -3.29 7.75 -7.44
C TYR A 126 -4.55 8.54 -7.03
N ALA A 127 -4.54 9.85 -7.26
CA ALA A 127 -5.67 10.73 -7.02
C ALA A 127 -5.95 11.59 -8.26
N THR A 128 -7.21 11.98 -8.44
CA THR A 128 -7.63 12.92 -9.50
C THR A 128 -7.30 14.38 -9.17
N ASP A 129 -6.76 14.64 -7.97
CA ASP A 129 -6.37 15.98 -7.53
C ASP A 129 -5.06 16.41 -8.22
N PRO A 130 -5.04 17.50 -8.99
CA PRO A 130 -3.83 17.95 -9.68
C PRO A 130 -2.73 18.44 -8.73
N ASN A 131 -3.03 18.68 -7.45
CA ASN A 131 -2.08 19.12 -6.43
C ASN A 131 -1.74 18.02 -5.42
N TYR A 132 -2.00 16.75 -5.73
CA TYR A 132 -1.82 15.64 -4.79
C TYR A 132 -0.38 15.55 -4.26
N ALA A 133 0.62 15.55 -5.16
CA ALA A 133 2.02 15.50 -4.78
C ALA A 133 2.39 16.67 -3.85
N SER A 134 2.03 17.89 -4.23
CA SER A 134 2.30 19.10 -3.44
C SER A 134 1.66 19.05 -2.05
N LYS A 135 0.45 18.47 -1.92
CA LYS A 135 -0.19 18.27 -0.60
C LYS A 135 0.56 17.27 0.26
N LEU A 136 1.04 16.16 -0.32
CA LEU A 136 1.86 15.19 0.41
C LEU A 136 3.17 15.81 0.87
N ILE A 137 3.91 16.46 -0.04
CA ILE A 137 5.19 17.11 0.26
C ILE A 137 5.00 18.13 1.39
N ARG A 138 3.97 18.96 1.30
CA ARG A 138 3.64 19.93 2.36
C ARG A 138 3.41 19.26 3.71
N LEU A 139 2.63 18.17 3.77
CA LEU A 139 2.41 17.43 5.02
C LEU A 139 3.71 16.82 5.55
N ILE A 140 4.57 16.31 4.67
CA ILE A 140 5.87 15.73 5.03
C ILE A 140 6.78 16.79 5.64
N GLU A 141 6.85 17.98 5.03
CA GLU A 141 7.69 19.08 5.49
C GLU A 141 7.15 19.72 6.79
N GLU A 142 5.85 20.07 6.84
CA GLU A 142 5.21 20.70 7.99
C GLU A 142 5.31 19.85 9.26
N HIS A 143 5.30 18.52 9.12
CA HIS A 143 5.37 17.57 10.23
C HIS A 143 6.71 16.84 10.33
N GLN A 144 7.71 17.27 9.54
CA GLN A 144 9.06 16.72 9.51
C GLN A 144 9.08 15.19 9.39
N LEU A 145 8.16 14.61 8.60
CA LEU A 145 7.99 13.16 8.51
C LEU A 145 9.20 12.47 7.88
N PHE A 146 9.95 13.21 7.05
CA PHE A 146 11.19 12.75 6.40
C PHE A 146 12.27 12.28 7.39
N GLN A 147 12.18 12.67 8.67
CA GLN A 147 13.09 12.18 9.70
C GLN A 147 13.07 10.65 9.84
N TRP A 148 11.94 10.02 9.46
CA TRP A 148 11.75 8.57 9.52
C TRP A 148 12.19 7.82 8.28
N ASP A 149 12.57 8.53 7.21
CA ASP A 149 13.08 7.94 5.96
C ASP A 149 14.57 7.51 6.08
N THR A 150 15.20 7.80 7.22
CA THR A 150 16.64 7.60 7.50
C THR A 150 17.04 6.16 7.79
N LEU A 151 16.11 5.20 7.67
CA LEU A 151 16.47 3.79 7.74
C LEU A 151 17.35 3.43 6.54
N PRO A 152 18.34 2.52 6.70
CA PRO A 152 19.05 2.00 5.55
C PRO A 152 18.00 1.55 4.54
N ALA A 153 18.10 2.05 3.30
CA ALA A 153 17.18 1.67 2.24
C ALA A 153 17.01 0.15 2.29
N PRO A 154 15.78 -0.38 2.17
CA PRO A 154 15.61 -1.82 2.05
C PRO A 154 16.61 -2.30 1.01
N LYS A 155 17.30 -3.41 1.31
CA LYS A 155 18.15 -4.05 0.29
C LYS A 155 17.33 -4.07 -0.98
N PRO A 156 17.84 -3.54 -2.11
CA PRO A 156 17.03 -3.35 -3.29
C PRO A 156 16.25 -4.63 -3.50
N VAL A 157 14.91 -4.56 -3.35
CA VAL A 157 14.05 -5.62 -3.86
C VAL A 157 14.50 -5.67 -5.30
N ALA A 158 15.18 -6.76 -5.67
CA ALA A 158 15.77 -6.87 -6.98
C ALA A 158 14.67 -6.45 -7.93
N THR A 159 14.88 -5.31 -8.60
CA THR A 159 14.04 -4.95 -9.72
C THR A 159 14.01 -6.20 -10.56
N PRO A 160 12.85 -6.75 -10.94
CA PRO A 160 12.86 -7.73 -11.99
C PRO A 160 13.36 -6.94 -13.21
N LYS A 161 14.67 -6.99 -13.44
CA LYS A 161 15.20 -6.94 -14.78
C LYS A 161 14.34 -7.96 -15.50
N ALA A 162 13.55 -7.51 -16.47
CA ALA A 162 12.83 -8.41 -17.34
C ALA A 162 13.88 -9.29 -18.04
N LYS A 163 14.23 -10.39 -17.39
CA LYS A 163 14.74 -11.58 -18.03
C LYS A 163 13.51 -12.26 -18.63
N PRO A 164 13.64 -12.90 -19.81
CA PRO A 164 12.51 -13.57 -20.45
C PRO A 164 11.82 -14.47 -19.42
N GLN A 165 10.50 -14.32 -19.28
CA GLN A 165 9.67 -15.05 -18.32
C GLN A 165 10.10 -16.52 -18.29
N SER A 166 10.68 -16.96 -17.17
CA SER A 166 10.85 -18.39 -16.93
C SER A 166 9.45 -18.97 -16.76
N VAL A 167 8.99 -19.72 -17.74
CA VAL A 167 7.64 -20.29 -17.75
C VAL A 167 7.49 -21.19 -16.52
N VAL A 168 6.38 -21.04 -15.78
CA VAL A 168 6.03 -21.98 -14.71
C VAL A 168 5.93 -23.37 -15.34
N SER A 169 6.65 -24.36 -14.80
CA SER A 169 6.59 -25.73 -15.31
C SER A 169 5.18 -26.31 -15.15
N ASP A 170 4.76 -27.17 -16.08
CA ASP A 170 3.40 -27.72 -16.10
C ASP A 170 2.97 -28.35 -14.76
N TYR A 171 3.89 -29.01 -14.06
CA TYR A 171 3.61 -29.67 -12.77
C TYR A 171 3.41 -28.69 -11.60
N ALA A 172 3.91 -27.46 -11.72
CA ALA A 172 3.85 -26.44 -10.66
C ALA A 172 2.76 -25.39 -10.91
N ARG A 173 2.09 -25.44 -12.07
CA ARG A 173 1.11 -24.43 -12.50
C ARG A 173 -0.08 -24.32 -11.56
N GLU A 174 -0.67 -25.44 -11.16
CA GLU A 174 -1.81 -25.43 -10.24
C GLU A 174 -1.42 -24.87 -8.86
N ALA A 175 -0.25 -25.26 -8.34
CA ALA A 175 0.26 -24.74 -7.07
C ALA A 175 0.59 -23.24 -7.18
N HIS A 176 1.17 -22.80 -8.30
CA HIS A 176 1.46 -21.38 -8.58
C HIS A 176 0.19 -20.55 -8.62
N ASP A 177 -0.81 -20.98 -9.40
CA ASP A 177 -2.11 -20.31 -9.51
C ASP A 177 -2.76 -20.21 -8.12
N TRP A 178 -2.70 -21.28 -7.33
CA TRP A 178 -3.25 -21.30 -5.98
C TRP A 178 -2.54 -20.32 -5.04
N VAL A 179 -1.19 -20.32 -4.97
CA VAL A 179 -0.48 -19.41 -4.07
C VAL A 179 -0.64 -17.93 -4.48
N VAL A 180 -0.80 -17.65 -5.77
CA VAL A 180 -1.06 -16.30 -6.29
C VAL A 180 -2.49 -15.87 -5.99
N ALA A 181 -3.48 -16.71 -6.28
CA ALA A 181 -4.89 -16.43 -6.03
C ALA A 181 -5.17 -16.19 -4.54
N ASN A 182 -4.43 -16.88 -3.67
CA ASN A 182 -4.52 -16.72 -2.23
C ASN A 182 -3.54 -15.67 -1.68
N GLY A 183 -2.76 -14.98 -2.51
CA GLY A 183 -1.85 -13.92 -2.05
C GLY A 183 -0.74 -14.39 -1.12
N ILE A 184 -0.43 -15.69 -1.12
CA ILE A 184 0.69 -16.29 -0.37
C ILE A 184 2.01 -15.90 -1.03
N SER A 185 2.06 -15.95 -2.36
CA SER A 185 3.20 -15.54 -3.20
C SER A 185 2.74 -14.53 -4.27
N ASP A 186 3.66 -13.72 -4.77
CA ASP A 186 3.42 -12.82 -5.90
C ASP A 186 3.49 -13.53 -7.27
N GLY A 187 4.00 -14.78 -7.29
CA GLY A 187 4.10 -15.62 -8.47
C GLY A 187 5.20 -15.21 -9.45
N LEU A 188 6.06 -14.26 -9.09
CA LEU A 188 7.13 -13.80 -9.95
C LEU A 188 8.35 -14.72 -9.85
N ASN A 189 9.09 -14.85 -10.95
CA ASN A 189 10.37 -15.58 -11.03
C ASN A 189 10.34 -17.00 -10.43
N PRO A 190 9.42 -17.88 -10.88
CA PRO A 190 9.15 -19.18 -10.27
C PRO A 190 10.32 -20.17 -10.28
N GLN A 191 11.37 -19.89 -11.05
CA GLN A 191 12.59 -20.73 -11.15
C GLN A 191 13.80 -20.10 -10.44
N ASP A 192 13.67 -18.91 -9.86
CA ASP A 192 14.75 -18.23 -9.15
C ASP A 192 14.83 -18.71 -7.68
N GLN A 193 15.97 -18.45 -7.04
CA GLN A 193 16.16 -18.75 -5.61
C GLN A 193 15.36 -17.76 -4.73
N ALA A 194 14.65 -18.28 -3.73
CA ALA A 194 14.01 -17.48 -2.69
C ALA A 194 14.97 -17.19 -1.52
N THR A 195 14.91 -15.98 -0.98
CA THR A 195 15.61 -15.64 0.28
C THR A 195 14.88 -16.25 1.47
N ARG A 196 15.58 -16.41 2.61
CA ARG A 196 14.96 -16.89 3.85
C ARG A 196 13.82 -15.99 4.33
N GLU A 197 13.94 -14.68 4.14
CA GLU A 197 12.91 -13.70 4.48
C GLU A 197 11.66 -13.88 3.63
N GLN A 198 11.81 -14.07 2.32
CA GLN A 198 10.69 -14.35 1.41
C GLN A 198 9.96 -15.63 1.82
N VAL A 199 10.71 -16.68 2.18
CA VAL A 199 10.12 -17.93 2.68
C VAL A 199 9.35 -17.70 3.98
N TRP A 200 9.89 -16.93 4.94
CA TRP A 200 9.16 -16.61 6.18
C TRP A 200 7.85 -15.86 5.91
N VAL A 201 7.86 -14.90 4.99
CA VAL A 201 6.65 -14.14 4.62
C VAL A 201 5.61 -15.05 3.97
N MET A 202 6.02 -15.95 3.06
CA MET A 202 5.10 -16.92 2.45
C MET A 202 4.47 -17.84 3.51
N LEU A 203 5.29 -18.37 4.44
CA LEU A 203 4.80 -19.22 5.53
C LEU A 203 3.85 -18.46 6.46
N TYR A 204 4.17 -17.21 6.79
CA TYR A 204 3.33 -16.36 7.62
C TYR A 204 1.98 -16.10 6.94
N ARG A 205 1.96 -15.75 5.65
CA ARG A 205 0.73 -15.54 4.86
C ARG A 205 -0.13 -16.79 4.79
N MET A 206 0.48 -17.96 4.56
CA MET A 206 -0.23 -19.24 4.58
C MET A 206 -0.84 -19.52 5.96
N ALA A 207 -0.12 -19.24 7.05
CA ALA A 207 -0.60 -19.46 8.41
C ALA A 207 -1.78 -18.55 8.81
N GLN A 208 -1.92 -17.37 8.22
CA GLN A 208 -3.06 -16.47 8.47
C GLN A 208 -4.34 -16.88 7.73
N GLN A 209 -4.27 -17.89 6.84
CA GLN A 209 -5.39 -18.36 6.02
C GLN A 209 -5.96 -19.71 6.47
N MET A 210 -5.31 -20.35 7.44
CA MET A 210 -5.77 -21.58 8.11
C MET A 210 -6.54 -21.22 9.38
#